data_AF-A0A3N7CB84-F1
#
_entry.id   AF-A0A3N7CB84-F1
#
_cell.length_a   1.000
_cell.length_b   1.000
_cell.length_c   1.000
_cell.angle_alpha   90.00
_cell.angle_beta   90.00
_cell.angle_gamma   90.00
#
_symmetry.space_group_name_H-M   'P 1'
#
loop_
_entity.id
_entity.type
_entity.pdbx_description
1 polymer ?
#
loop_
_entity_poly.entity_id
_entity_poly.type
_entity_poly.pdbx_seq_one_letter_code
_entity_poly.pdbx_strand_id
1 'polypeptide(L)' 'MQTVTLIDGTQVPSDSEAWRHECEARAIAALPSLAQRREWMQSLEHRRGKAEADRLRATMTALWKAKKQ' A
#
# COMPACT_ATOMS: atom_id res chain seq x y z
N MET A 1 15.31 13.67 -11.29
CA MET A 1 14.49 12.55 -10.77
C MET A 1 14.84 12.39 -9.30
N GLN A 2 13.84 12.39 -8.41
CA GLN A 2 14.06 12.18 -6.98
C GLN A 2 13.97 10.68 -6.68
N THR A 3 14.82 10.19 -5.79
CA THR A 3 14.79 8.81 -5.31
C THR A 3 14.07 8.77 -3.96
N VAL A 4 13.22 7.77 -3.76
CA VAL A 4 12.50 7.52 -2.51
C VAL A 4 12.82 6.12 -2.00
N THR A 5 12.83 5.96 -0.67
CA THR A 5 13.06 4.68 -0.02
C THR A 5 11.73 4.05 0.36
N LEU A 6 11.47 2.84 -0.17
CA LEU A 6 10.31 2.03 0.16
C LEU A 6 10.42 1.43 1.57
N ILE A 7 9.34 0.82 2.04
CA ILE A 7 9.28 0.22 3.38
C ILE A 7 10.25 -0.95 3.57
N ASP A 8 10.67 -1.60 2.48
CA ASP A 8 11.65 -2.69 2.49
C ASP A 8 13.11 -2.21 2.37
N GLY A 9 13.33 -0.89 2.33
CA GLY A 9 14.66 -0.27 2.17
C GLY A 9 15.10 -0.09 0.72
N THR A 10 14.32 -0.55 -0.26
CA THR A 10 14.63 -0.38 -1.68
C THR A 10 14.52 1.08 -2.08
N GLN A 11 15.51 1.56 -2.84
CA GLN A 11 15.51 2.90 -3.41
C GLN A 11 14.95 2.86 -4.84
N VAL A 12 13.87 3.60 -5.08
CA VAL A 12 13.21 3.66 -6.39
C VAL A 12 13.00 5.12 -6.84
N PRO A 13 12.87 5.39 -8.13
CA PRO A 13 12.44 6.70 -8.60
C PRO A 13 11.05 7.08 -8.05
N SER A 14 10.85 8.35 -7.73
CA SER A 14 9.59 8.89 -7.22
C SER A 14 8.43 8.87 -8.23
N ASP A 15 8.69 8.49 -9.48
CA ASP A 15 7.70 8.27 -10.55
C ASP A 15 7.50 6.78 -10.88
N SER A 16 8.14 5.87 -10.14
CA SER A 16 8.03 4.43 -10.35
C SER A 16 6.68 3.86 -9.90
N GLU A 17 6.22 2.80 -10.58
CA GLU A 17 5.03 2.05 -10.18
C GLU A 17 5.17 1.44 -8.78
N ALA A 18 6.38 1.08 -8.37
CA ALA A 18 6.66 0.58 -7.01
C ALA A 18 6.34 1.65 -5.95
N TRP A 19 6.72 2.90 -6.22
CA TRP A 19 6.37 4.01 -5.33
C TRP A 19 4.88 4.34 -5.35
N ARG A 20 4.24 4.30 -6.53
CA ARG A 20 2.77 4.49 -6.65
C ARG A 20 1.99 3.44 -5.86
N HIS A 21 2.41 2.18 -5.92
CA HIS A 21 1.83 1.06 -5.17
C HIS A 21 1.94 1.29 -3.66
N GLU A 22 3.12 1.68 -3.17
CA GLU A 22 3.30 1.94 -1.74
C GLU A 22 2.53 3.19 -1.27
N CYS A 23 2.45 4.24 -2.09
CA CYS A 23 1.59 5.40 -1.83
C CYS A 23 0.12 4.99 -1.65
N GLU A 24 -0.41 4.13 -2.52
CA GLU A 24 -1.77 3.61 -2.39
C GLU A 24 -1.94 2.80 -1.10
N ALA A 25 -0.99 1.92 -0.78
CA ALA A 25 -1.00 1.16 0.47
C ALA A 25 -0.98 2.08 1.71
N ARG A 26 -0.15 3.15 1.69
CA ARG A 26 -0.07 4.15 2.77
C ARG A 26 -1.39 4.91 2.92
N ALA A 27 -2.01 5.34 1.82
CA ALA A 27 -3.29 6.04 1.84
C ALA A 27 -4.40 5.16 2.45
N ILE A 28 -4.48 3.88 2.07
CA ILE A 28 -5.48 2.95 2.61
C ILE A 28 -5.19 2.67 4.09
N ALA A 29 -3.93 2.45 4.46
CA ALA A 29 -3.54 2.21 5.85
C ALA A 29 -3.88 3.40 6.77
N ALA A 30 -3.84 4.63 6.25
CA ALA A 30 -4.15 5.86 6.96
C ALA A 30 -5.65 6.11 7.16
N LEU A 31 -6.55 5.40 6.48
CA LEU A 31 -8.01 5.54 6.69
C LEU A 31 -8.36 5.33 8.18
N PRO A 32 -9.28 6.11 8.76
CA PRO A 32 -9.47 6.16 10.20
C PRO A 32 -10.16 4.91 10.76
N SER A 33 -11.05 4.28 9.99
CA SER A 33 -11.82 3.11 10.45
C SER A 33 -11.43 1.81 9.74
N LEU A 34 -11.57 0.70 10.46
CA LEU A 34 -11.41 -0.64 9.88
C LEU A 34 -12.46 -0.93 8.79
N ALA A 35 -13.67 -0.40 8.94
CA ALA A 35 -14.75 -0.54 7.96
C ALA A 35 -14.36 0.08 6.61
N GLN A 36 -13.89 1.34 6.61
CA GLN A 36 -13.47 2.02 5.37
C GLN A 36 -12.31 1.29 4.68
N ARG A 37 -11.33 0.78 5.44
CA ARG A 37 -10.25 -0.03 4.85
C ARG A 37 -10.79 -1.28 4.16
N ARG A 38 -11.73 -1.99 4.80
CA ARG A 38 -12.33 -3.22 4.24
C ARG A 38 -13.14 -2.93 2.97
N GLU A 39 -13.97 -1.90 3.01
CA GLU A 39 -14.77 -1.47 1.86
C GLU A 39 -13.90 -1.07 0.66
N TRP A 40 -12.82 -0.32 0.93
CA TRP A 40 -11.85 0.04 -0.10
C TRP A 40 -11.18 -1.17 -0.72
N MET A 41 -10.70 -2.11 0.12
CA MET A 41 -10.07 -3.35 -0.34
C MET A 41 -11.03 -4.24 -1.13
N GLN A 42 -12.30 -4.34 -0.72
CA GLN A 42 -13.32 -5.11 -1.44
C GLN A 42 -13.61 -4.49 -2.82
N SER A 43 -13.75 -3.16 -2.87
CA SER A 43 -13.95 -2.44 -4.13
C SER A 43 -12.76 -2.59 -5.07
N LEU A 44 -11.54 -2.55 -4.51
CA LEU A 44 -10.31 -2.73 -5.29
C LEU A 44 -10.18 -4.16 -5.81
N GLU A 45 -10.48 -5.16 -4.99
CA GLU A 45 -10.49 -6.57 -5.38
C GLU A 45 -11.48 -6.83 -6.52
N HIS A 46 -12.67 -6.22 -6.47
CA HIS A 46 -13.64 -6.30 -7.55
C HIS A 46 -13.15 -5.64 -8.85
N ARG A 47 -12.46 -4.49 -8.75
CA ARG A 47 -12.02 -3.69 -9.91
C ARG A 47 -10.72 -4.19 -10.56
N ARG A 48 -9.75 -4.61 -9.76
CA ARG A 48 -8.37 -4.95 -10.19
C ARG A 48 -8.02 -6.42 -9.98
N GLY A 49 -8.91 -7.18 -9.35
CA GLY A 49 -8.72 -8.60 -9.07
C GLY A 49 -8.02 -8.87 -7.75
N LYS A 50 -8.11 -10.14 -7.35
CA LYS A 50 -7.60 -10.64 -6.07
C LYS A 50 -6.09 -10.52 -5.92
N ALA A 51 -5.33 -10.78 -6.99
CA ALA A 51 -3.87 -10.69 -6.94
C ALA A 51 -3.42 -9.27 -6.54
N GLU A 52 -4.06 -8.24 -7.09
CA GLU A 52 -3.73 -6.85 -6.76
C GLU A 52 -4.12 -6.47 -5.33
N ALA A 53 -5.30 -6.90 -4.91
CA ALA A 53 -5.73 -6.72 -3.53
C ALA A 53 -4.77 -7.39 -2.55
N ASP A 54 -4.32 -8.62 -2.82
CA ASP A 54 -3.41 -9.35 -1.95
C ASP A 54 -2.02 -8.67 -1.90
N ARG A 55 -1.52 -8.14 -3.02
CA ARG A 55 -0.30 -7.32 -3.05
C ARG A 55 -0.41 -6.09 -2.13
N LEU A 56 -1.51 -5.35 -2.20
CA LEU A 56 -1.75 -4.19 -1.33
C LEU A 56 -1.88 -4.59 0.15
N ARG A 57 -2.58 -5.69 0.46
CA ARG A 57 -2.69 -6.21 1.84
C ARG A 57 -1.31 -6.54 2.43
N ALA A 58 -0.43 -7.12 1.63
CA ALA A 58 0.93 -7.45 2.06
C ALA A 58 1.73 -6.19 2.41
N THR A 59 1.71 -5.18 1.52
CA THR A 59 2.39 -3.89 1.76
C THR A 59 1.80 -3.14 2.96
N MET A 60 0.47 -3.09 3.10
CA MET A 60 -0.19 -2.50 4.27
C MET A 60 0.25 -3.18 5.58
N THR A 61 0.37 -4.51 5.56
CA THR A 61 0.83 -5.27 6.72
C THR A 61 2.28 -4.93 7.07
N ALA A 62 3.16 -4.79 6.08
CA ALA A 62 4.55 -4.37 6.30
C ALA A 62 4.62 -2.96 6.91
N LEU A 63 3.83 -2.01 6.39
CA LEU A 63 3.72 -0.65 6.93
C LEU A 63 3.27 -0.63 8.39
N TRP A 64 2.27 -1.45 8.75
CA TRP A 64 1.81 -1.54 10.16
C TRP A 64 2.85 -2.16 11.08
N LYS A 65 3.58 -3.19 10.62
CA LYS A 65 4.67 -3.80 11.39
C LYS A 65 5.78 -2.79 11.66
N ALA A 66 6.17 -2.02 10.64
CA ALA A 66 7.19 -0.98 10.77
C ALA A 66 6.78 0.16 11.70
N LYS A 67 5.48 0.53 11.74
CA LYS A 67 4.98 1.60 12.63
C LYS A 67 4.85 1.16 14.10
N LYS A 68 4.81 -0.15 14.37
CA LYS A 68 4.63 -0.70 15.73
C LYS A 68 5.96 -0.88 16.48
N GLN A 69 7.09 -0.84 15.77
CA GLN A 69 8.42 -0.73 16.37
C GLN A 69 8.71 0.71 16.78
#